data_AF-A0A2V5RX18-F1
#
_entry.id   AF-A0A2V5RX18-F1
#
_cell.length_a   1.000
_cell.length_b   1.000
_cell.length_c   1.000
_cell.angle_alpha   90.00
_cell.angle_beta   90.00
_cell.angle_gamma   90.00
#
_symmetry.space_group_name_H-M   'P 1'
#
loop_
_entity.id
_entity.type
_entity.pdbx_description
1 polymer ?
#
loop_
_entity_poly.entity_id
_entity_poly.type
_entity_poly.pdbx_seq_one_letter_code
_entity_poly.pdbx_strand_id
1 'polypeptide(L)'
;MRSRLIISFISAALIASAGFAQDKNAPTLDELVSKNIEAKGGADALRGLQSLTLTGKMLVQQGQIQLTYVQTKKRPGEVRAEATLQGMTQVEAYDGKEGWKISPFQGRKDPERMSADDVKSLMEDAEIDGPLVDWKAKQSTVDYLGTEDVDGTLAHKLKVMRKNGDVNFVYLDPDHFLEIRILTQRIKHGAQVEVETDLGDYENINGVFIPFSIETGRKGDPDKQKIVIDKAEGNVPVDDAIFRFPTTATK
;
A
#
# COMPACT_ATOMS: atom_id res chain seq x y z
N MET A 1 -48.72 66.66 -14.53
CA MET A 1 -47.91 65.79 -15.42
C MET A 1 -47.42 64.59 -14.62
N ARG A 2 -47.34 63.44 -15.31
CA ARG A 2 -47.35 62.05 -14.83
C ARG A 2 -46.29 61.63 -13.79
N SER A 3 -46.78 60.85 -12.83
CA SER A 3 -46.12 59.86 -11.97
C SER A 3 -44.97 59.06 -12.59
N ARG A 4 -43.96 58.72 -11.78
CA ARG A 4 -43.20 57.45 -11.86
C ARG A 4 -42.81 56.98 -10.44
N LEU A 5 -43.56 56.01 -9.91
CA LEU A 5 -43.09 55.15 -8.82
C LEU A 5 -42.05 54.17 -9.38
N ILE A 6 -40.91 54.05 -8.71
CA ILE A 6 -39.90 53.02 -8.95
C ILE A 6 -40.23 51.86 -8.00
N ILE A 7 -40.67 50.72 -8.54
CA ILE A 7 -40.86 49.48 -7.79
C ILE A 7 -39.58 48.66 -7.97
N SER A 8 -38.82 48.50 -6.88
CA SER A 8 -37.70 47.55 -6.79
C SER A 8 -38.25 46.12 -6.73
N PHE A 9 -37.88 45.28 -7.69
CA PHE A 9 -38.03 43.83 -7.60
C PHE A 9 -36.71 43.23 -7.10
N ILE A 10 -36.67 42.81 -5.84
CA ILE A 10 -35.61 41.93 -5.32
C ILE A 10 -36.10 40.49 -5.54
N SER A 11 -35.53 39.79 -6.52
CA SER A 11 -35.70 38.34 -6.65
C SER A 11 -34.76 37.65 -5.67
N ALA A 12 -35.32 37.06 -4.61
CA ALA A 12 -34.60 36.14 -3.74
C ALA A 12 -34.55 34.75 -4.40
N ALA A 13 -33.40 34.37 -4.92
CA ALA A 13 -33.15 33.00 -5.38
C ALA A 13 -32.96 32.10 -4.15
N LEU A 14 -33.93 31.21 -3.90
CA LEU A 14 -33.77 30.11 -2.95
C LEU A 14 -32.74 29.13 -3.51
N ILE A 15 -31.53 29.14 -2.95
CA ILE A 15 -30.56 28.07 -3.16
C ILE A 15 -30.99 26.91 -2.25
N ALA A 16 -31.73 25.96 -2.80
CA ALA A 16 -32.02 24.70 -2.12
C ALA A 16 -30.70 23.94 -1.97
N SER A 17 -30.18 23.90 -0.75
CA SER A 17 -29.06 23.03 -0.38
C SER A 17 -29.55 21.59 -0.53
N ALA A 18 -29.08 20.88 -1.56
CA ALA A 18 -29.25 19.44 -1.63
C ALA A 18 -28.46 18.81 -0.49
N GLY A 19 -29.13 18.60 0.64
CA GLY A 19 -28.58 17.77 1.71
C GLY A 19 -28.39 16.38 1.16
N PHE A 20 -27.14 15.94 1.07
CA PHE A 20 -26.82 14.53 0.89
C PHE A 20 -27.47 13.78 2.06
N ALA A 21 -28.56 13.06 1.79
CA ALA A 21 -29.09 12.12 2.75
C ALA A 21 -28.02 11.05 2.94
N GLN A 22 -27.34 11.07 4.09
CA GLN A 22 -26.55 9.93 4.54
C GLN A 22 -27.52 8.75 4.64
N ASP A 23 -27.33 7.76 3.76
CA ASP A 23 -28.05 6.50 3.85
C ASP A 23 -27.72 5.90 5.23
N LYS A 24 -28.73 5.81 6.10
CA LYS A 24 -28.54 5.43 7.52
C LYS A 24 -27.99 4.02 7.71
N ASN A 25 -27.87 3.26 6.61
CA ASN A 25 -27.37 1.89 6.59
C ASN A 25 -25.95 1.77 5.99
N ALA A 26 -25.33 2.87 5.54
CA ALA A 26 -23.94 2.81 5.06
C ALA A 26 -22.98 2.64 6.24
N PRO A 27 -21.99 1.74 6.15
CA PRO A 27 -21.03 1.54 7.23
C PRO A 27 -20.23 2.82 7.47
N THR A 28 -19.93 3.09 8.73
CA THR A 28 -19.08 4.20 9.14
C THR A 28 -17.61 3.89 8.86
N LEU A 29 -16.78 4.93 8.80
CA LEU A 29 -15.33 4.78 8.68
C LEU A 29 -14.75 3.91 9.80
N ASP A 30 -15.13 4.18 11.05
CA ASP A 30 -14.61 3.47 12.21
C ASP A 30 -15.01 1.98 12.18
N GLU A 31 -16.23 1.66 11.73
CA GLU A 31 -16.67 0.27 11.52
C GLU A 31 -15.83 -0.43 10.44
N LEU A 32 -15.60 0.22 9.29
CA LEU A 32 -14.79 -0.36 8.20
C LEU A 32 -13.35 -0.62 8.64
N VAL A 33 -12.73 0.34 9.35
CA VAL A 33 -11.38 0.18 9.87
C VAL A 33 -11.32 -0.93 10.93
N SER A 34 -12.28 -0.99 11.87
CA SER A 34 -12.34 -2.06 12.87
C SER A 34 -12.48 -3.44 12.22
N LYS A 35 -13.39 -3.57 11.25
CA LYS A 35 -13.60 -4.82 10.51
C LYS A 35 -12.37 -5.25 9.73
N ASN A 36 -11.64 -4.33 9.08
CA ASN A 36 -10.39 -4.66 8.43
C ASN A 36 -9.33 -5.15 9.43
N ILE A 37 -9.18 -4.48 10.57
CA ILE A 37 -8.23 -4.89 11.62
C ILE A 37 -8.58 -6.29 12.13
N GLU A 38 -9.85 -6.57 12.38
CA GLU A 38 -10.35 -7.89 12.80
C GLU A 38 -10.10 -8.95 11.72
N ALA A 39 -10.43 -8.66 10.46
CA ALA A 39 -10.22 -9.56 9.33
C ALA A 39 -8.74 -9.91 9.12
N LYS A 40 -7.83 -8.98 9.41
CA LYS A 40 -6.38 -9.19 9.35
C LYS A 40 -5.82 -10.01 10.51
N GLY A 41 -6.64 -10.39 11.49
CA GLY A 41 -6.23 -11.19 12.66
C GLY A 41 -6.39 -10.48 14.00
N GLY A 42 -6.85 -9.24 14.00
CA GLY A 42 -7.00 -8.41 15.20
C GLY A 42 -5.71 -7.69 15.60
N ALA A 43 -5.88 -6.60 16.35
CA ALA A 43 -4.79 -5.67 16.67
C ALA A 43 -3.66 -6.32 17.50
N ASP A 44 -3.97 -7.30 18.36
CA ASP A 44 -2.96 -7.98 19.16
C ASP A 44 -2.09 -8.93 18.34
N ALA A 45 -2.67 -9.69 17.40
CA ALA A 45 -1.91 -10.57 16.50
C ALA A 45 -1.01 -9.74 15.56
N LEU A 46 -1.56 -8.66 14.99
CA LEU A 46 -0.83 -7.71 14.16
C LEU A 46 0.38 -7.12 14.91
N ARG A 47 0.16 -6.60 16.12
CA ARG A 47 1.24 -6.09 16.97
C ARG A 47 2.22 -7.19 17.41
N GLY A 48 1.75 -8.42 17.56
CA GLY A 48 2.58 -9.58 17.92
C GLY A 48 3.48 -10.10 16.80
N LEU A 49 3.21 -9.76 15.54
CA LEU A 49 4.05 -10.11 14.40
C LEU A 49 5.20 -9.11 14.25
N GLN A 50 6.37 -9.49 14.74
CA GLN A 50 7.58 -8.66 14.82
C GLN A 50 8.52 -8.85 13.64
N SER A 51 8.48 -10.02 12.99
CA SER A 51 9.20 -10.29 11.75
C SER A 51 8.36 -11.17 10.83
N LEU A 52 8.57 -11.04 9.53
CA LEU A 52 7.88 -11.80 8.50
C LEU A 52 8.85 -12.09 7.35
N THR A 53 9.07 -13.35 7.02
CA THR A 53 9.82 -13.77 5.83
C THR A 53 8.87 -14.42 4.85
N LEU A 54 8.80 -13.88 3.63
CA LEU A 54 8.02 -14.38 2.52
C LEU A 54 8.98 -14.96 1.48
N THR A 55 8.75 -16.18 1.04
CA THR A 55 9.53 -16.84 -0.01
C THR A 55 8.60 -17.28 -1.11
N GLY A 56 8.99 -17.06 -2.36
CA GLY A 56 8.23 -17.51 -3.51
C GLY A 56 8.86 -17.11 -4.82
N LYS A 57 8.04 -16.62 -5.75
CA LYS A 57 8.44 -16.26 -7.11
C LYS A 57 7.89 -14.90 -7.51
N MET A 58 8.68 -14.17 -8.30
CA MET A 58 8.29 -12.95 -8.97
C MET A 58 8.22 -13.21 -10.47
N LEU A 59 7.10 -12.84 -11.06
CA LEU A 59 6.77 -13.00 -12.46
C LEU A 59 6.74 -11.62 -13.11
N VAL A 60 7.50 -11.44 -14.18
CA VAL A 60 7.58 -10.17 -14.94
C VAL A 60 7.45 -10.46 -16.43
N GLN A 61 7.25 -9.42 -17.24
CA GLN A 61 7.01 -9.53 -18.69
C GLN A 61 5.83 -10.48 -18.96
N GLN A 62 4.69 -10.18 -18.34
CA GLN A 62 3.48 -11.01 -18.42
C GLN A 62 3.73 -12.48 -18.04
N GLY A 63 4.64 -12.71 -17.10
CA GLY A 63 5.01 -14.05 -16.61
C GLY A 63 5.99 -14.84 -17.48
N GLN A 64 6.53 -14.24 -18.54
CA GLN A 64 7.56 -14.88 -19.36
C GLN A 64 8.88 -15.10 -18.62
N ILE A 65 9.17 -14.23 -17.64
CA ILE A 65 10.37 -14.34 -16.80
C ILE A 65 9.93 -14.58 -15.35
N GLN A 66 10.51 -15.62 -14.75
CA GLN A 66 10.33 -15.96 -13.36
C GLN A 66 11.64 -15.80 -12.58
N LEU A 67 11.60 -15.04 -11.49
CA LEU A 67 12.69 -14.86 -10.53
C LEU A 67 12.31 -15.53 -9.21
N THR A 68 13.30 -16.07 -8.50
CA THR A 68 13.12 -16.43 -7.08
C THR A 68 12.95 -15.16 -6.28
N TYR A 69 11.97 -15.13 -5.38
CA TYR A 69 11.65 -13.97 -4.55
C TYR A 69 11.76 -14.28 -3.07
N VAL A 70 12.41 -13.38 -2.32
CA VAL A 70 12.40 -13.40 -0.85
C VAL A 70 12.16 -11.97 -0.36
N GLN A 71 11.21 -11.79 0.56
CA GLN A 71 11.04 -10.53 1.29
C GLN A 71 11.09 -10.79 2.78
N THR A 72 11.95 -10.06 3.49
CA THR A 72 12.02 -10.07 4.94
C THR A 72 11.60 -8.71 5.47
N LYS A 73 10.62 -8.68 6.36
CA LYS A 73 10.19 -7.49 7.11
C LYS A 73 10.52 -7.70 8.58
N LYS A 74 10.92 -6.62 9.26
CA LYS A 74 11.13 -6.61 10.70
C LYS A 74 10.64 -5.28 11.25
N ARG A 75 10.04 -5.31 12.44
CA ARG A 75 9.67 -4.10 13.18
C ARG A 75 10.93 -3.46 13.81
N PRO A 76 10.97 -2.12 13.92
CA PRO A 76 9.86 -1.19 13.71
C PRO A 76 9.61 -0.74 12.27
N GLY A 77 10.44 -1.08 11.28
CA GLY A 77 10.23 -0.60 9.92
C GLY A 77 11.32 -0.97 8.93
N GLU A 78 11.92 -2.14 9.10
CA GLU A 78 12.96 -2.66 8.22
C GLU A 78 12.35 -3.61 7.18
N VAL A 79 12.84 -3.52 5.95
CA VAL A 79 12.46 -4.43 4.87
C VAL A 79 13.65 -4.72 3.97
N ARG A 80 13.72 -5.93 3.46
CA ARG A 80 14.65 -6.35 2.41
C ARG A 80 13.91 -7.25 1.44
N ALA A 81 13.94 -6.92 0.16
CA ALA A 81 13.43 -7.73 -0.92
C ALA A 81 14.57 -8.16 -1.85
N GLU A 82 14.57 -9.42 -2.24
CA GLU A 82 15.53 -10.01 -3.16
C GLU A 82 14.80 -10.70 -4.30
N ALA A 83 15.25 -10.44 -5.53
CA ALA A 83 14.76 -11.12 -6.73
C ALA A 83 15.95 -11.69 -7.51
N THR A 84 16.00 -13.00 -7.69
CA THR A 84 17.17 -13.70 -8.28
C THR A 84 16.82 -14.39 -9.58
N LEU A 85 17.64 -14.16 -10.62
CA LEU A 85 17.57 -14.83 -11.91
C LEU A 85 18.98 -15.19 -12.39
N GLN A 86 19.21 -16.46 -12.72
CA GLN A 86 20.50 -16.95 -13.27
C GLN A 86 21.72 -16.55 -12.42
N GLY A 87 21.59 -16.58 -11.09
CA GLY A 87 22.66 -16.22 -10.15
C GLY A 87 22.91 -14.72 -9.98
N MET A 88 22.12 -13.85 -10.64
CA MET A 88 22.11 -12.41 -10.40
C MET A 88 20.95 -12.05 -9.48
N THR A 89 21.25 -11.34 -8.39
CA THR A 89 20.26 -10.94 -7.38
C THR A 89 20.08 -9.44 -7.36
N GLN A 90 18.88 -8.98 -7.71
CA GLN A 90 18.43 -7.63 -7.41
C GLN A 90 18.07 -7.57 -5.93
N VAL A 91 18.48 -6.49 -5.27
CA VAL A 91 18.22 -6.24 -3.85
C VAL A 91 17.64 -4.85 -3.71
N GLU A 92 16.62 -4.71 -2.87
CA GLU A 92 16.18 -3.44 -2.32
C GLU A 92 16.00 -3.62 -0.81
N ALA A 93 16.51 -2.69 -0.01
CA ALA A 93 16.43 -2.78 1.44
C ALA A 93 16.34 -1.41 2.09
N TYR A 94 15.68 -1.36 3.25
CA TYR A 94 15.49 -0.19 4.09
C TYR A 94 15.64 -0.60 5.55
N ASP A 95 16.44 0.16 6.30
CA ASP A 95 16.77 -0.14 7.71
C ASP A 95 15.97 0.69 8.73
N GLY A 96 14.87 1.30 8.31
CA GLY A 96 14.11 2.26 9.12
C GLY A 96 14.68 3.69 9.07
N LYS A 97 15.80 3.93 8.37
CA LYS A 97 16.42 5.25 8.20
C LYS A 97 16.82 5.53 6.77
N GLU A 98 17.54 4.62 6.12
CA GLU A 98 18.03 4.76 4.76
C GLU A 98 17.77 3.52 3.92
N GLY A 99 17.53 3.76 2.63
CA GLY A 99 17.31 2.71 1.64
C GLY A 99 18.54 2.49 0.76
N TRP A 100 18.72 1.27 0.28
CA TRP A 100 19.75 0.92 -0.68
C TRP A 100 19.30 -0.19 -1.60
N LYS A 101 19.99 -0.31 -2.74
CA LYS A 101 19.66 -1.31 -3.74
C LYS A 101 20.89 -1.84 -4.49
N ILE A 102 20.72 -2.99 -5.12
CA ILE A 102 21.62 -3.54 -6.15
C ILE A 102 20.73 -3.88 -7.35
N SER A 103 21.12 -3.46 -8.56
CA SER A 103 20.29 -3.58 -9.76
C SER A 103 21.09 -4.21 -10.91
N PRO A 104 21.44 -5.51 -10.81
CA PRO A 104 22.36 -6.16 -11.75
C PRO A 104 21.78 -6.27 -13.15
N PHE A 105 20.45 -6.38 -13.29
CA PHE A 105 19.76 -6.40 -14.59
C PHE A 105 19.80 -5.04 -15.31
N GLN A 106 20.14 -3.95 -14.59
CA GLN A 106 20.40 -2.62 -15.15
C GLN A 106 21.91 -2.31 -15.21
N GLY A 107 22.77 -3.32 -15.00
CA GLY A 107 24.23 -3.19 -15.05
C GLY A 107 24.88 -2.65 -13.77
N ARG A 108 24.11 -2.31 -12.73
CA ARG A 108 24.60 -1.77 -11.45
C ARG A 108 24.74 -2.89 -10.43
N LYS A 109 25.92 -3.50 -10.38
CA LYS A 109 26.20 -4.67 -9.51
C LYS A 109 26.66 -4.28 -8.11
N ASP A 110 27.10 -3.04 -7.92
CA ASP A 110 27.49 -2.54 -6.60
C ASP A 110 26.28 -1.95 -5.86
N PRO A 111 26.25 -2.06 -4.51
CA PRO A 111 25.24 -1.42 -3.68
C PRO A 111 25.25 0.10 -3.84
N GLU A 112 24.06 0.70 -4.04
CA GLU A 112 23.89 2.15 -4.08
C GLU A 112 22.78 2.61 -3.12
N ARG A 113 22.97 3.78 -2.52
CA ARG A 113 21.96 4.41 -1.66
C ARG A 113 20.81 4.95 -2.50
N MET A 114 19.60 4.80 -1.99
CA MET A 114 18.38 5.31 -2.63
C MET A 114 18.14 6.78 -2.29
N SER A 115 17.49 7.49 -3.20
CA SER A 115 17.01 8.85 -2.93
C SER A 115 15.84 8.84 -1.94
N ALA A 116 15.53 10.00 -1.36
CA ALA A 116 14.37 10.15 -0.48
C ALA A 116 13.02 9.86 -1.18
N ASP A 117 12.93 10.07 -2.50
CA ASP A 117 11.73 9.73 -3.26
C ASP A 117 11.66 8.24 -3.58
N ASP A 118 12.80 7.60 -3.86
CA ASP A 118 12.84 6.18 -4.21
C ASP A 118 12.60 5.28 -3.00
N VAL A 119 13.00 5.70 -1.79
CA VAL A 119 12.84 4.87 -0.58
C VAL A 119 11.39 4.79 -0.07
N LYS A 120 10.50 5.71 -0.48
CA LYS A 120 9.12 5.77 0.03
C LYS A 120 8.34 4.47 -0.18
N SER A 121 8.55 3.75 -1.28
CA SER A 121 7.90 2.45 -1.50
C SER A 121 8.39 1.40 -0.49
N LEU A 122 9.68 1.40 -0.15
CA LEU A 122 10.22 0.47 0.86
C LEU A 122 9.73 0.81 2.27
N MET A 123 9.54 2.10 2.58
CA MET A 123 8.94 2.50 3.86
C MET A 123 7.53 1.92 4.00
N GLU A 124 6.73 1.96 2.94
CA GLU A 124 5.38 1.37 2.92
C GLU A 124 5.43 -0.15 2.94
N ASP A 125 6.33 -0.78 2.18
CA ASP A 125 6.51 -2.23 2.18
C ASP A 125 6.96 -2.76 3.54
N ALA A 126 7.71 -1.98 4.33
CA ALA A 126 8.10 -2.35 5.68
C ALA A 126 6.91 -2.37 6.67
N GLU A 127 5.80 -1.70 6.35
CA GLU A 127 4.60 -1.70 7.19
C GLU A 127 3.85 -3.03 7.06
N ILE A 128 4.06 -3.94 8.02
CA ILE A 128 3.31 -5.21 8.12
C ILE A 128 1.79 -4.94 8.23
N ASP A 129 1.41 -3.89 8.94
CA ASP A 129 0.01 -3.61 9.29
C ASP A 129 -0.77 -2.89 8.18
N GLY A 130 -0.10 -2.45 7.11
CA GLY A 130 -0.71 -1.65 6.05
C GLY A 130 -1.19 -0.26 6.51
N PRO A 131 -1.90 0.46 5.62
CA PRO A 131 -2.18 1.89 5.79
C PRO A 131 -3.25 2.24 6.85
N LEU A 132 -4.15 1.31 7.20
CA LEU A 132 -5.31 1.60 8.06
C LEU A 132 -5.03 1.41 9.55
N VAL A 133 -4.21 0.43 9.92
CA VAL A 133 -3.88 0.15 11.32
C VAL A 133 -3.11 1.33 11.90
N ASP A 134 -3.58 1.81 13.07
CA ASP A 134 -2.99 2.92 13.81
C ASP A 134 -2.79 4.21 12.97
N TRP A 135 -3.64 4.44 11.97
CA TRP A 135 -3.51 5.56 11.02
C TRP A 135 -3.35 6.93 11.71
N LYS A 136 -4.00 7.14 12.87
CA LYS A 136 -3.85 8.36 13.69
C LYS A 136 -2.45 8.48 14.29
N ALA A 137 -1.89 7.40 14.82
CA ALA A 137 -0.53 7.38 15.37
C ALA A 137 0.52 7.56 14.26
N LYS A 138 0.22 7.05 13.06
CA LYS A 138 0.99 7.31 11.82
C LYS A 138 0.81 8.74 11.27
N GLN A 139 0.01 9.59 11.94
CA GLN A 139 -0.29 10.96 11.53
C GLN A 139 -0.88 11.06 10.12
N SER A 140 -1.68 10.07 9.75
CA SER A 140 -2.45 10.07 8.49
C SER A 140 -3.86 10.61 8.73
N THR A 141 -4.61 10.86 7.67
CA THR A 141 -6.08 11.03 7.73
C THR A 141 -6.76 9.98 6.86
N VAL A 142 -7.97 9.56 7.23
CA VAL A 142 -8.73 8.56 6.47
C VAL A 142 -10.14 9.07 6.22
N ASP A 143 -10.61 8.97 4.98
CA ASP A 143 -11.96 9.30 4.55
C ASP A 143 -12.61 8.09 3.87
N TYR A 144 -13.86 7.77 4.20
CA TYR A 144 -14.65 6.79 3.46
C TYR A 144 -15.33 7.47 2.26
N LEU A 145 -15.11 6.94 1.05
CA LEU A 145 -15.58 7.54 -0.20
C LEU A 145 -16.79 6.80 -0.81
N GLY A 146 -17.35 5.83 -0.10
CA GLY A 146 -18.40 4.95 -0.63
C GLY A 146 -17.80 3.70 -1.28
N THR A 147 -18.61 3.03 -2.10
CA THR A 147 -18.20 1.81 -2.80
C THR A 147 -17.81 2.09 -4.24
N GLU A 148 -16.87 1.32 -4.78
CA GLU A 148 -16.42 1.37 -6.18
C GLU A 148 -16.24 -0.04 -6.71
N ASP A 149 -16.60 -0.28 -7.98
CA ASP A 149 -16.37 -1.58 -8.62
C ASP A 149 -14.88 -1.79 -8.88
N VAL A 150 -14.35 -2.90 -8.37
CA VAL A 150 -12.99 -3.39 -8.58
C VAL A 150 -13.11 -4.79 -9.16
N ASP A 151 -12.96 -4.89 -10.48
CA ASP A 151 -13.02 -6.15 -11.23
C ASP A 151 -14.27 -7.00 -10.93
N GLY A 152 -15.44 -6.33 -10.82
CA GLY A 152 -16.72 -6.96 -10.50
C GLY A 152 -17.03 -7.12 -9.01
N THR A 153 -16.13 -6.65 -8.13
CA THR A 153 -16.35 -6.59 -6.68
C THR A 153 -16.69 -5.16 -6.25
N LEU A 154 -17.85 -4.95 -5.65
CA LEU A 154 -18.27 -3.64 -5.16
C LEU A 154 -17.60 -3.31 -3.81
N ALA A 155 -16.34 -2.87 -3.88
CA ALA A 155 -15.45 -2.71 -2.73
C ALA A 155 -15.64 -1.38 -1.99
N HIS A 156 -15.43 -1.38 -0.67
CA HIS A 156 -15.40 -0.14 0.11
C HIS A 156 -14.12 0.63 -0.15
N LYS A 157 -14.23 1.88 -0.61
CA LYS A 157 -13.09 2.74 -0.94
C LYS A 157 -12.77 3.71 0.19
N LEU A 158 -11.59 3.57 0.77
CA LEU A 158 -11.05 4.47 1.78
C LEU A 158 -9.88 5.26 1.20
N LYS A 159 -9.87 6.58 1.40
CA LYS A 159 -8.74 7.43 1.05
C LYS A 159 -7.89 7.68 2.29
N VAL A 160 -6.62 7.34 2.23
CA VAL A 160 -5.62 7.58 3.27
C VAL A 160 -4.65 8.66 2.78
N MET A 161 -4.64 9.82 3.44
CA MET A 161 -3.61 10.83 3.24
C MET A 161 -2.48 10.59 4.24
N ARG A 162 -1.30 10.18 3.76
CA ARG A 162 -0.16 9.89 4.61
C ARG A 162 0.56 11.15 5.05
N LYS A 163 1.29 11.07 6.17
CA LYS A 163 2.14 12.15 6.69
C LYS A 163 3.16 12.68 5.66
N ASN A 164 3.67 11.80 4.79
CA ASN A 164 4.66 12.15 3.76
C ASN A 164 4.04 12.83 2.52
N GLY A 165 2.71 13.00 2.48
CA GLY A 165 1.98 13.59 1.36
C GLY A 165 1.50 12.61 0.30
N ASP A 166 1.86 11.32 0.40
CA ASP A 166 1.35 10.29 -0.50
C ASP A 166 -0.10 9.96 -0.17
N VAL A 167 -0.87 9.56 -1.18
CA VAL A 167 -2.29 9.18 -1.04
C VAL A 167 -2.45 7.71 -1.37
N ASN A 168 -3.03 6.92 -0.48
CA ASN A 168 -3.55 5.60 -0.84
C ASN A 168 -5.07 5.66 -0.98
N PHE A 169 -5.60 5.01 -2.00
CA PHE A 169 -6.97 4.52 -2.00
C PHE A 169 -6.94 3.03 -1.70
N VAL A 170 -7.49 2.65 -0.56
CA VAL A 170 -7.58 1.27 -0.08
C VAL A 170 -8.98 0.77 -0.41
N TYR A 171 -9.06 -0.35 -1.12
CA TYR A 171 -10.30 -1.00 -1.50
C TYR A 171 -10.45 -2.26 -0.66
N LEU A 172 -11.49 -2.32 0.16
CA LEU A 172 -11.79 -3.47 1.01
C LEU A 172 -12.89 -4.32 0.38
N ASP A 173 -12.69 -5.63 0.38
CA ASP A 173 -13.74 -6.59 0.06
C ASP A 173 -14.99 -6.33 0.93
N PRO A 174 -16.20 -6.31 0.36
CA PRO A 174 -17.42 -5.97 1.11
C PRO A 174 -17.83 -7.04 2.13
N ASP A 175 -17.39 -8.29 1.94
CA ASP A 175 -17.77 -9.43 2.78
C ASP A 175 -16.69 -9.78 3.81
N HIS A 176 -15.42 -9.73 3.38
CA HIS A 176 -14.26 -10.16 4.18
C HIS A 176 -13.48 -8.98 4.77
N PHE A 177 -13.68 -7.75 4.28
CA PHE A 177 -13.01 -6.53 4.76
C PHE A 177 -11.48 -6.54 4.66
N LEU A 178 -10.88 -7.49 3.94
CA LEU A 178 -9.47 -7.49 3.57
C LEU A 178 -9.22 -6.54 2.39
N GLU A 179 -8.03 -5.95 2.33
CA GLU A 179 -7.61 -5.15 1.19
C GLU A 179 -7.56 -6.02 -0.08
N ILE A 180 -8.27 -5.65 -1.14
CA ILE A 180 -8.18 -6.33 -2.45
C ILE A 180 -7.39 -5.52 -3.47
N ARG A 181 -7.36 -4.19 -3.29
CA ARG A 181 -6.55 -3.27 -4.09
C ARG A 181 -6.08 -2.10 -3.24
N ILE A 182 -4.88 -1.62 -3.52
CA ILE A 182 -4.36 -0.35 -3.04
C ILE A 182 -3.89 0.45 -4.26
N LEU A 183 -4.45 1.64 -4.47
CA LEU A 183 -3.95 2.60 -5.45
C LEU A 183 -3.16 3.68 -4.74
N THR A 184 -1.87 3.77 -5.01
CA THR A 184 -0.98 4.76 -4.41
C THR A 184 -0.66 5.87 -5.40
N GLN A 185 -0.99 7.10 -5.05
CA GLN A 185 -0.61 8.32 -5.76
C GLN A 185 0.54 9.00 -5.01
N ARG A 186 1.63 9.29 -5.72
CA ARG A 186 2.75 10.06 -5.16
C ARG A 186 3.45 10.90 -6.20
N ILE A 187 4.17 11.93 -5.76
CA ILE A 187 5.11 12.65 -6.61
C ILE A 187 6.47 11.94 -6.53
N LYS A 188 7.00 11.56 -7.69
CA LYS A 188 8.32 10.97 -7.84
C LYS A 188 9.10 11.73 -8.90
N HIS A 189 10.24 12.31 -8.52
CA HIS A 189 11.09 13.10 -9.43
C HIS A 189 10.31 14.22 -10.15
N GLY A 190 9.36 14.86 -9.45
CA GLY A 190 8.54 15.95 -9.98
C GLY A 190 7.33 15.53 -10.82
N ALA A 191 7.14 14.22 -11.08
CA ALA A 191 5.99 13.69 -11.80
C ALA A 191 5.02 12.97 -10.86
N GLN A 192 3.72 13.12 -11.11
CA GLN A 192 2.70 12.30 -10.44
C GLN A 192 2.75 10.87 -11.00
N VAL A 193 2.82 9.89 -10.11
CA VAL A 193 2.80 8.47 -10.44
C VAL A 193 1.67 7.80 -9.67
N GLU A 194 0.92 6.94 -10.37
CA GLU A 194 -0.08 6.07 -9.78
C GLU A 194 0.38 4.62 -9.88
N VAL A 195 0.49 3.95 -8.74
CA VAL A 195 0.82 2.52 -8.64
C VAL A 195 -0.42 1.80 -8.13
N GLU A 196 -0.85 0.78 -8.85
CA GLU A 196 -1.93 -0.11 -8.45
C GLU A 196 -1.34 -1.42 -7.94
N THR A 197 -1.77 -1.85 -6.76
CA THR A 197 -1.37 -3.11 -6.13
C THR A 197 -2.62 -3.92 -5.80
N ASP A 198 -2.75 -5.07 -6.44
CA ASP A 198 -3.80 -6.06 -6.22
C ASP A 198 -3.31 -7.12 -5.23
N LEU A 199 -4.19 -7.50 -4.30
CA LEU A 199 -3.87 -8.37 -3.17
C LEU A 199 -4.89 -9.51 -3.10
N GLY A 200 -4.40 -10.73 -2.91
CA GLY A 200 -5.26 -11.91 -2.84
C GLY A 200 -4.57 -13.11 -2.21
N ASP A 201 -5.29 -14.23 -2.21
CA ASP A 201 -4.84 -15.51 -1.66
C ASP A 201 -4.32 -15.35 -0.22
N TYR A 202 -5.14 -14.78 0.66
CA TYR A 202 -4.74 -14.51 2.03
C TYR A 202 -4.57 -15.80 2.84
N GLU A 203 -3.42 -15.95 3.51
CA GLU A 203 -3.16 -17.08 4.42
C GLU A 203 -2.86 -16.60 5.84
N ASN A 204 -3.22 -17.43 6.82
CA ASN A 204 -3.03 -17.12 8.24
C ASN A 204 -1.61 -17.53 8.69
N ILE A 205 -0.81 -16.53 9.08
CA ILE A 205 0.55 -16.69 9.58
C ILE A 205 0.63 -16.11 10.99
N ASN A 206 0.79 -16.98 11.97
CA ASN A 206 0.81 -16.62 13.40
C ASN A 206 -0.41 -15.76 13.83
N GLY A 207 -1.59 -16.05 13.28
CA GLY A 207 -2.81 -15.31 13.58
C GLY A 207 -3.06 -14.09 12.70
N VAL A 208 -2.13 -13.73 11.80
CA VAL A 208 -2.27 -12.58 10.89
C VAL A 208 -2.53 -13.06 9.47
N PHE A 209 -3.52 -12.50 8.78
CA PHE A 209 -3.79 -12.81 7.38
C PHE A 209 -2.86 -12.00 6.45
N ILE A 210 -2.04 -12.71 5.69
CA ILE A 210 -1.01 -12.16 4.80
C ILE A 210 -1.37 -12.52 3.34
N PRO A 211 -1.31 -11.58 2.38
CA PRO A 211 -1.59 -11.87 0.97
C PRO A 211 -0.48 -12.74 0.36
N PHE A 212 -0.84 -13.83 -0.32
CA PHE A 212 0.11 -14.69 -1.03
C PHE A 212 0.13 -14.45 -2.54
N SER A 213 -0.83 -13.69 -3.08
CA SER A 213 -0.78 -13.16 -4.45
C SER A 213 -0.76 -11.64 -4.40
N ILE A 214 0.29 -11.04 -4.96
CA ILE A 214 0.47 -9.60 -5.03
C ILE A 214 0.79 -9.24 -6.47
N GLU A 215 -0.01 -8.40 -7.11
CA GLU A 215 0.26 -7.90 -8.45
C GLU A 215 0.38 -6.38 -8.41
N THR A 216 1.48 -5.82 -8.90
CA THR A 216 1.75 -4.39 -8.75
C THR A 216 2.40 -3.78 -9.98
N GLY A 217 2.04 -2.54 -10.29
CA GLY A 217 2.61 -1.80 -11.41
C GLY A 217 1.95 -0.44 -11.58
N ARG A 218 2.29 0.26 -12.66
CA ARG A 218 1.59 1.52 -12.98
C ARG A 218 0.11 1.22 -13.22
N LYS A 219 -0.76 2.11 -12.73
CA LYS A 219 -2.20 1.94 -12.92
C LYS A 219 -2.54 1.82 -14.42
N GLY A 220 -3.30 0.77 -14.77
CA GLY A 220 -3.72 0.50 -16.15
C GLY A 220 -2.64 -0.06 -17.06
N ASP A 221 -1.42 -0.31 -16.55
CA ASP A 221 -0.38 -0.99 -17.30
C ASP A 221 -0.68 -2.50 -17.33
N PRO A 222 -0.77 -3.14 -18.51
CA PRO A 222 -0.99 -4.58 -18.60
C PRO A 222 0.23 -5.43 -18.23
N ASP A 223 1.43 -4.83 -18.11
CA ASP A 223 2.66 -5.54 -17.72
C ASP A 223 3.03 -5.25 -16.25
N LYS A 224 2.13 -5.62 -15.34
CA LYS A 224 2.42 -5.58 -13.90
C LYS A 224 3.33 -6.74 -13.50
N GLN A 225 4.16 -6.52 -12.49
CA GLN A 225 4.87 -7.63 -11.84
C GLN A 225 3.92 -8.37 -10.91
N LYS A 226 4.03 -9.69 -10.85
CA LYS A 226 3.26 -10.54 -9.94
C LYS A 226 4.16 -11.33 -9.02
N ILE A 227 3.93 -11.23 -7.73
CA ILE A 227 4.60 -12.00 -6.69
C ILE A 227 3.62 -13.09 -6.23
N VAL A 228 4.08 -14.33 -6.24
CA VAL A 228 3.35 -15.49 -5.69
C VAL A 228 4.19 -16.06 -4.56
N ILE A 229 3.65 -16.05 -3.35
CA ILE A 229 4.30 -16.56 -2.15
C ILE A 229 4.02 -18.05 -2.03
N ASP A 230 5.07 -18.83 -1.83
CA ASP A 230 5.00 -20.27 -1.61
C ASP A 230 5.13 -20.62 -0.12
N LYS A 231 5.77 -19.75 0.67
CA LYS A 231 5.98 -19.93 2.11
C LYS A 231 6.06 -18.59 2.83
N ALA A 232 5.44 -18.50 4.00
CA ALA A 232 5.60 -17.38 4.91
C ALA A 232 5.97 -17.86 6.32
N GLU A 233 6.86 -17.13 6.99
CA GLU A 233 7.33 -17.43 8.34
C GLU A 233 7.29 -16.16 9.20
N GLY A 234 6.47 -16.20 10.26
CA GLY A 234 6.35 -15.10 11.21
C GLY A 234 7.21 -15.31 12.45
N ASN A 235 7.76 -14.23 13.01
CA ASN A 235 8.51 -14.21 14.28
C ASN A 235 9.78 -15.08 14.31
N VAL A 236 10.38 -15.35 13.15
CA VAL A 236 11.72 -15.94 13.07
C VAL A 236 12.77 -14.87 13.36
N PRO A 237 13.84 -15.17 14.12
CA PRO A 237 14.95 -14.23 14.33
C PRO A 237 15.57 -13.77 13.02
N VAL A 238 15.78 -12.45 12.88
CA VAL A 238 16.41 -11.83 11.70
C VAL A 238 17.52 -10.90 12.16
N ASP A 239 18.70 -11.04 11.55
CA ASP A 239 19.85 -10.16 11.78
C ASP A 239 19.63 -8.80 11.12
N ASP A 240 19.77 -7.72 11.89
CA ASP A 240 19.62 -6.35 11.40
C ASP A 240 20.62 -6.00 10.28
N ALA A 241 21.76 -6.70 10.22
CA ALA A 241 22.81 -6.45 9.25
C ALA A 241 22.32 -6.57 7.80
N ILE A 242 21.30 -7.39 7.53
CA ILE A 242 20.79 -7.60 6.17
C ILE A 242 20.08 -6.35 5.62
N PHE A 243 19.57 -5.48 6.49
CA PHE A 243 18.84 -4.27 6.10
C PHE A 243 19.76 -3.08 5.90
N ARG A 244 20.93 -3.07 6.56
CA ARG A 244 21.87 -1.95 6.54
C ARG A 244 22.65 -1.90 5.24
N PHE A 245 23.06 -0.68 4.85
CA PHE A 245 23.97 -0.52 3.72
C PHE A 245 25.25 -1.34 3.95
N PRO A 246 25.67 -2.19 3.00
CA PRO A 246 26.85 -3.03 3.18
C PRO A 246 28.12 -2.17 3.23
N THR A 247 28.85 -2.26 4.35
CA THR A 247 30.08 -1.48 4.59
C THR A 247 31.35 -2.16 4.09
N THR A 248 31.24 -3.39 3.58
CA THR A 248 32.37 -4.13 3.03
C THR A 248 32.10 -4.35 1.54
N ALA A 249 32.98 -3.83 0.67
CA ALA A 249 32.95 -4.17 -0.74
C ALA A 249 33.07 -5.70 -0.84
N THR A 250 32.05 -6.36 -1.38
CA THR A 250 32.13 -7.78 -1.73
C THR A 250 33.29 -7.91 -2.69
N LYS A 251 34.38 -8.52 -2.21
CA LYS A 251 35.62 -8.68 -2.96
C LYS A 251 35.51 -9.85 -3.93
#